data_AF-A0A520JBY5-F1
#
_entry.id   AF-A0A520JBY5-F1
#
_cell.length_a   1.000
_cell.length_b   1.000
_cell.length_c   1.000
_cell.angle_alpha   90.00
_cell.angle_beta   90.00
_cell.angle_gamma   90.00
#
_symmetry.space_group_name_H-M   'P 1'
#
loop_
_entity.id
_entity.type
_entity.pdbx_description
1 polymer ?
#
loop_
_entity_poly.entity_id
_entity_poly.type
_entity_poly.pdbx_seq_one_letter_code
_entity_poly.pdbx_strand_id
1 'polypeptide(L)'
;MSDLTITPVTTKRERKAFVDLPFRLYKDDPAWVPPLKGEALGLITPEKNGWYSHAKVQLFLAHEAGRVVGRISAHIDTLALTMPADQGFGPGVGQWGSMEAEREDIFVTLLAKAEGWLREQGMTRALGPISQSVWEEPGLLVQGFDHAPTIMMGHAKPEYQGWIERAGYQQVKQLFTYELDITQEFP
;
A
#
# COMPACT_ATOMS: atom_id res chain seq x y z
N MET A 1 16.88 23.93 4.84
CA MET A 1 16.42 22.56 4.55
C MET A 1 15.16 22.38 5.37
N SER A 2 14.03 22.03 4.76
CA SER A 2 12.81 21.74 5.50
C SER A 2 12.95 20.37 6.16
N ASP A 3 12.68 20.26 7.46
CA ASP A 3 12.78 18.99 8.17
C ASP A 3 11.63 18.04 7.76
N LEU A 4 11.99 16.84 7.32
CA LEU A 4 11.07 15.74 7.07
C LEU A 4 10.66 15.11 8.40
N THR A 5 9.35 14.97 8.64
CA THR A 5 8.81 14.33 9.85
C THR A 5 7.79 13.26 9.50
N ILE A 6 7.84 12.12 10.20
CA ILE A 6 6.86 11.03 10.02
C ILE A 6 5.97 10.95 11.26
N THR A 7 4.65 11.04 11.06
CA THR A 7 3.67 11.03 12.14
C THR A 7 2.67 9.88 11.97
N PRO A 8 2.22 9.24 13.07
CA PRO A 8 1.12 8.29 13.00
C PRO A 8 -0.20 9.02 12.72
N VAL A 9 -1.05 8.44 11.90
CA VAL A 9 -2.43 8.91 11.68
C VAL A 9 -3.28 8.48 12.86
N THR A 10 -3.84 9.46 13.57
CA THR A 10 -4.67 9.22 14.77
C THR A 10 -6.03 9.91 14.69
N THR A 11 -6.16 10.92 13.82
CA THR A 11 -7.37 11.74 13.71
C THR A 11 -8.11 11.53 12.38
N LYS A 12 -9.39 11.89 12.34
CA LYS A 12 -10.19 11.90 11.10
C LYS A 12 -9.60 12.81 10.02
N ARG A 13 -9.02 13.95 10.43
CA ARG A 13 -8.37 14.89 9.51
C ARG A 13 -7.15 14.27 8.84
N GLU A 14 -6.34 13.54 9.60
CA GLU A 14 -5.15 12.85 9.08
C GLU A 14 -5.54 11.68 8.18
N ARG A 15 -6.59 10.90 8.51
CA ARG A 15 -7.12 9.86 7.61
C ARG A 15 -7.56 10.46 6.27
N LYS A 16 -8.22 11.62 6.29
CA LYS A 16 -8.56 12.35 5.06
C LYS A 16 -7.31 12.75 4.27
N ALA A 17 -6.29 13.28 4.95
CA ALA A 17 -5.02 13.63 4.28
C ALA A 17 -4.31 12.40 3.69
N PHE A 18 -4.39 11.26 4.36
CA PHE A 18 -3.89 9.97 3.87
C PHE A 18 -4.60 9.56 2.57
N VAL A 19 -5.93 9.65 2.52
CA VAL A 19 -6.72 9.31 1.32
C VAL A 19 -6.55 10.32 0.20
N ASP A 20 -6.37 11.60 0.51
CA ASP A 20 -6.24 12.66 -0.50
C ASP A 20 -4.87 12.67 -1.21
N LEU A 21 -3.82 12.10 -0.62
CA LEU A 21 -2.47 12.18 -1.18
C LEU A 21 -2.34 11.59 -2.60
N PRO A 22 -2.81 10.36 -2.90
CA PRO A 22 -2.77 9.82 -4.27
C PRO A 22 -3.46 10.72 -5.29
N PHE A 23 -4.60 11.31 -4.94
CA PHE A 23 -5.33 12.25 -5.83
C PHE A 23 -4.47 13.42 -6.28
N ARG A 24 -3.49 13.81 -5.47
CA ARG A 24 -2.54 14.86 -5.84
C ARG A 24 -1.38 14.31 -6.66
N LEU A 25 -0.84 13.15 -6.30
CA LEU A 25 0.36 12.58 -6.92
C LEU A 25 0.09 11.96 -8.29
N TYR A 26 -1.11 11.43 -8.52
CA TYR A 26 -1.53 10.81 -9.78
C TYR A 26 -2.44 11.71 -10.62
N LYS A 27 -2.61 12.99 -10.27
CA LYS A 27 -3.54 13.91 -10.94
C LYS A 27 -3.32 14.04 -12.46
N ASP A 28 -2.08 13.86 -12.91
CA ASP A 28 -1.66 14.02 -14.30
C ASP A 28 -1.42 12.63 -14.98
N ASP A 29 -1.73 11.53 -14.29
CA ASP A 29 -1.61 10.18 -14.82
C ASP A 29 -2.94 9.78 -15.49
N PRO A 30 -2.98 9.63 -16.83
CA PRO A 30 -4.20 9.33 -17.56
C PRO A 30 -4.69 7.88 -17.36
N ALA A 31 -3.82 6.97 -16.92
CA ALA A 31 -4.17 5.58 -16.64
C ALA A 31 -4.69 5.41 -15.21
N TRP A 32 -4.49 6.40 -14.33
CA TRP A 32 -4.95 6.30 -12.96
C TRP A 32 -6.46 6.50 -12.84
N VAL A 33 -7.15 5.48 -12.32
CA VAL A 33 -8.58 5.54 -12.00
C VAL A 33 -8.74 5.81 -10.50
N PRO A 34 -9.14 7.04 -10.10
CA PRO A 34 -9.29 7.37 -8.68
C PRO A 34 -10.44 6.58 -8.03
N PRO A 35 -10.24 5.99 -6.83
CA PRO A 35 -11.33 5.36 -6.10
C PRO A 35 -12.32 6.41 -5.60
N LEU A 36 -13.54 5.99 -5.25
CA LEU A 36 -14.46 6.87 -4.53
C LEU A 36 -13.85 7.21 -3.16
N LYS A 37 -13.69 8.50 -2.86
CA LYS A 37 -13.07 8.95 -1.59
C LYS A 37 -13.77 8.39 -0.35
N GLY A 38 -15.09 8.22 -0.42
CA GLY A 38 -15.88 7.62 0.66
C GLY A 38 -15.53 6.15 0.92
N GLU A 39 -15.31 5.38 -0.13
CA GLU A 39 -14.90 3.97 -0.06
C GLU A 39 -13.45 3.87 0.43
N ALA A 40 -12.54 4.65 -0.14
CA ALA A 40 -11.14 4.70 0.30
C ALA A 40 -11.02 5.10 1.79
N LEU A 41 -11.84 6.05 2.26
CA LEU A 41 -11.92 6.37 3.69
C LEU A 41 -12.51 5.23 4.51
N GLY A 42 -13.56 4.57 4.01
CA GLY A 42 -14.18 3.41 4.64
C GLY A 42 -13.20 2.27 4.86
N LEU A 43 -12.40 1.94 3.84
CA LEU A 43 -11.38 0.90 3.88
C LEU A 43 -10.37 1.10 4.99
N ILE A 44 -9.98 2.34 5.27
CA ILE A 44 -8.99 2.66 6.31
C ILE A 44 -9.61 3.06 7.64
N THR A 45 -10.93 2.97 7.82
CA THR A 45 -11.62 3.36 9.06
C THR A 45 -12.05 2.11 9.82
N PRO A 46 -11.47 1.84 11.01
CA PRO A 46 -11.71 0.59 11.75
C PRO A 46 -13.17 0.29 12.01
N GLU A 47 -13.98 1.32 12.29
CA GLU A 47 -15.40 1.17 12.61
C GLU A 47 -16.26 0.82 11.38
N LYS A 48 -15.69 0.87 10.17
CA LYS A 48 -16.40 0.67 8.91
C LYS A 48 -15.96 -0.58 8.14
N ASN A 49 -14.88 -1.23 8.56
CA ASN A 49 -14.32 -2.38 7.85
C ASN A 49 -14.09 -3.54 8.81
N GLY A 50 -14.83 -4.64 8.60
CA GLY A 50 -14.80 -5.83 9.45
C GLY A 50 -13.42 -6.51 9.53
N TRP A 51 -12.54 -6.28 8.55
CA TRP A 51 -11.16 -6.77 8.55
C TRP A 51 -10.38 -6.31 9.79
N TYR A 52 -10.69 -5.12 10.34
CA TYR A 52 -10.07 -4.63 11.57
C TYR A 52 -10.39 -5.45 12.82
N SER A 53 -11.38 -6.36 12.78
CA SER A 53 -11.66 -7.27 13.89
C SER A 53 -10.53 -8.27 14.15
N HIS A 54 -9.70 -8.54 13.13
CA HIS A 54 -8.57 -9.45 13.19
C HIS A 54 -7.28 -8.80 12.65
N ALA A 55 -7.24 -7.48 12.54
CA ALA A 55 -6.07 -6.75 12.03
C ALA A 55 -5.62 -5.63 12.98
N LYS A 56 -4.31 -5.54 13.18
CA LYS A 56 -3.67 -4.36 13.78
C LYS A 56 -3.09 -3.51 12.66
N VAL A 57 -3.38 -2.22 12.66
CA VAL A 57 -2.98 -1.32 11.58
C VAL A 57 -2.46 -0.01 12.14
N GLN A 58 -1.37 0.46 11.59
CA GLN A 58 -0.87 1.82 11.76
C GLN A 58 -0.66 2.46 10.40
N LEU A 59 -1.24 3.65 10.22
CA LEU A 59 -0.99 4.47 9.04
C LEU A 59 -0.02 5.58 9.42
N PHE A 60 0.85 5.97 8.50
CA PHE A 60 1.82 7.05 8.69
C PHE A 60 1.72 8.07 7.56
N LEU A 61 2.00 9.33 7.90
CA LEU A 61 2.15 10.43 6.96
C LEU A 61 3.56 11.01 7.08
N ALA A 62 4.16 11.31 5.93
CA ALA A 62 5.37 12.12 5.84
C ALA A 62 4.98 13.58 5.63
N HIS A 63 5.58 14.46 6.42
CA HIS A 63 5.40 15.90 6.35
C HIS A 63 6.72 16.60 6.05
N GLU A 64 6.70 17.48 5.05
CA GLU A 64 7.83 18.35 4.69
C GLU A 64 7.28 19.74 4.35
N ALA A 65 7.88 20.79 4.92
CA ALA A 65 7.45 22.18 4.73
C ALA A 65 5.93 22.40 4.95
N GLY A 66 5.36 21.74 5.97
CA GLY A 66 3.94 21.84 6.33
C GLY A 66 2.97 21.11 5.39
N ARG A 67 3.46 20.37 4.38
CA ARG A 67 2.63 19.57 3.46
C ARG A 67 2.82 18.09 3.71
N VAL A 68 1.78 17.31 3.42
CA VAL A 68 1.89 15.85 3.32
C VAL A 68 2.57 15.49 2.00
N VAL A 69 3.72 14.83 2.09
CA VAL A 69 4.59 14.48 0.94
C VAL A 69 4.75 12.97 0.75
N GLY A 70 4.15 12.16 1.63
CA GLY A 70 4.15 10.71 1.52
C GLY A 70 3.20 10.05 2.52
N ARG A 71 2.86 8.80 2.27
CA ARG A 71 2.04 7.96 3.15
C ARG A 71 2.48 6.50 3.06
N ILE A 72 2.23 5.73 4.12
CA ILE A 72 2.40 4.28 4.13
C ILE A 72 1.49 3.66 5.21
N SER A 73 0.99 2.45 4.97
CA SER A 73 0.36 1.62 6.00
C SER A 73 1.29 0.49 6.42
N ALA A 74 1.25 0.15 7.71
CA ALA A 74 1.84 -1.05 8.28
C ALA A 74 0.73 -1.81 9.01
N HIS A 75 0.64 -3.12 8.82
CA HIS A 75 -0.44 -3.90 9.39
C HIS A 75 -0.07 -5.37 9.61
N ILE A 76 -0.84 -6.01 10.49
CA ILE A 76 -0.73 -7.42 10.83
C ILE A 76 -2.14 -7.98 10.77
N ASP A 77 -2.36 -8.96 9.91
CA ASP A 77 -3.57 -9.75 9.90
C ASP A 77 -3.34 -11.01 10.76
N THR A 78 -4.04 -11.13 11.89
CA THR A 78 -3.86 -12.26 12.80
C THR A 78 -4.30 -13.58 12.20
N LEU A 79 -5.18 -13.57 11.19
CA LEU A 79 -5.54 -14.78 10.45
C LEU A 79 -4.40 -15.20 9.53
N ALA A 80 -3.76 -14.25 8.85
CA ALA A 80 -2.60 -14.53 7.99
C ALA A 80 -1.41 -15.12 8.78
N LEU A 81 -1.27 -14.78 10.07
CA LEU A 81 -0.27 -15.39 10.95
C LEU A 81 -0.50 -16.88 11.23
N THR A 82 -1.74 -17.37 11.09
CA THR A 82 -2.07 -18.79 11.30
C THR A 82 -1.85 -19.66 10.05
N MET A 83 -1.54 -19.04 8.92
CA MET A 83 -1.32 -19.75 7.66
C MET A 83 0.03 -20.48 7.65
N PRO A 84 0.14 -21.59 6.90
CA PRO A 84 1.42 -22.23 6.62
C PRO A 84 2.39 -21.26 5.93
N ALA A 85 3.64 -21.21 6.41
CA ALA A 85 4.64 -20.25 5.92
C ALA A 85 5.01 -20.44 4.44
N ASP A 86 4.90 -21.67 3.94
CA ASP A 86 5.10 -22.03 2.54
C ASP A 86 4.00 -21.48 1.60
N GLN A 87 2.88 -21.01 2.13
CA GLN A 87 1.82 -20.34 1.36
C GLN A 87 2.00 -18.82 1.24
N GLY A 88 3.09 -18.27 1.76
CA GLY A 88 3.53 -16.88 1.56
C GLY A 88 3.33 -15.94 2.75
N PHE A 89 2.33 -16.22 3.60
CA PHE A 89 2.12 -15.56 4.91
C PHE A 89 2.74 -16.39 6.05
N GLY A 90 2.10 -16.43 7.22
CA GLY A 90 2.49 -17.27 8.34
C GLY A 90 3.13 -16.53 9.51
N PRO A 91 3.60 -17.28 10.52
CA PRO A 91 4.07 -16.71 11.77
C PRO A 91 5.19 -15.68 11.58
N GLY A 92 5.05 -14.52 12.23
CA GLY A 92 6.04 -13.45 12.19
C GLY A 92 5.98 -12.55 10.95
N VAL A 93 5.03 -12.76 10.04
CA VAL A 93 4.85 -11.90 8.85
C VAL A 93 3.99 -10.68 9.18
N GLY A 94 4.62 -9.51 9.10
CA GLY A 94 3.95 -8.21 9.02
C GLY A 94 3.83 -7.73 7.58
N GLN A 95 2.87 -6.85 7.32
CA GLN A 95 2.59 -6.34 5.99
C GLN A 95 2.69 -4.82 5.92
N TRP A 96 2.99 -4.28 4.74
CA TRP A 96 2.93 -2.85 4.46
C TRP A 96 2.32 -2.61 3.08
N GLY A 97 1.73 -1.43 2.87
CA GLY A 97 1.07 -1.06 1.61
C GLY A 97 0.52 0.35 1.66
N SER A 98 -0.48 0.67 0.82
CA SER A 98 -1.06 2.03 0.67
C SER A 98 0.04 3.10 0.72
N MET A 99 0.97 2.98 -0.22
CA MET A 99 2.30 3.57 -0.16
C MET A 99 2.50 4.57 -1.30
N GLU A 100 2.83 5.81 -0.96
CA GLU A 100 3.10 6.84 -1.95
C GLU A 100 4.06 7.86 -1.37
N ALA A 101 4.95 8.40 -2.22
CA ALA A 101 5.87 9.46 -1.83
C ALA A 101 6.21 10.35 -3.03
N GLU A 102 6.55 11.62 -2.76
CA GLU A 102 7.02 12.55 -3.80
C GLU A 102 8.43 12.20 -4.31
N ARG A 103 9.26 11.55 -3.48
CA ARG A 103 10.68 11.25 -3.73
C ARG A 103 11.12 9.97 -3.02
N GLU A 104 12.21 9.37 -3.51
CA GLU A 104 12.75 8.12 -2.97
C GLU A 104 13.18 8.21 -1.50
N ASP A 105 13.84 9.30 -1.09
CA ASP A 105 14.30 9.49 0.28
C ASP A 105 13.13 9.52 1.29
N ILE A 106 12.00 10.11 0.88
CA ILE A 106 10.75 10.12 1.66
C ILE A 106 10.17 8.71 1.74
N PHE A 107 10.14 7.98 0.62
CA PHE A 107 9.65 6.61 0.56
C PHE A 107 10.45 5.68 1.49
N VAL A 108 11.79 5.71 1.40
CA VAL A 108 12.67 4.87 2.23
C VAL A 108 12.49 5.21 3.71
N THR A 109 12.33 6.48 4.06
CA THR A 109 12.07 6.91 5.45
C THR A 109 10.72 6.39 5.97
N LEU A 110 9.67 6.44 5.13
CA LEU A 110 8.35 5.87 5.45
C LEU A 110 8.41 4.36 5.62
N LEU A 111 9.09 3.66 4.71
CA LEU A 111 9.24 2.22 4.74
C LEU A 111 9.97 1.77 6.01
N ALA A 112 11.09 2.42 6.35
CA ALA A 112 11.80 2.16 7.60
C ALA A 112 10.92 2.38 8.84
N LYS A 113 10.04 3.39 8.83
CA LYS A 113 9.09 3.63 9.93
C LYS A 113 8.04 2.52 10.03
N ALA A 114 7.50 2.07 8.91
CA ALA A 114 6.56 0.95 8.84
C ALA A 114 7.20 -0.35 9.36
N GLU A 115 8.41 -0.67 8.90
CA GLU A 115 9.15 -1.83 9.40
C GLU A 115 9.48 -1.74 10.89
N GLY A 116 9.86 -0.55 11.38
CA GLY A 116 10.10 -0.31 12.80
C GLY A 116 8.86 -0.65 13.63
N TRP A 117 7.69 -0.18 13.20
CA TRP A 117 6.42 -0.53 13.85
C TRP A 117 6.13 -2.03 13.80
N LEU A 118 6.37 -2.70 12.68
CA LEU A 118 6.21 -4.16 12.57
C LEU A 118 7.12 -4.92 13.55
N ARG A 119 8.38 -4.49 13.68
CA ARG A 119 9.34 -5.06 14.65
C ARG A 119 8.86 -4.86 16.10
N GLU A 120 8.35 -3.67 16.43
CA GLU A 120 7.76 -3.38 17.75
C GLU A 120 6.55 -4.28 18.06
N GLN A 121 5.80 -4.71 17.03
CA GLN A 121 4.71 -5.68 17.17
C GLN A 121 5.18 -7.15 17.17
N GLY A 122 6.49 -7.41 17.14
CA GLY A 122 7.07 -8.75 17.18
C GLY A 122 7.14 -9.46 15.84
N MET A 123 6.95 -8.76 14.73
CA MET A 123 7.10 -9.34 13.39
C MET A 123 8.59 -9.41 13.01
N THR A 124 8.97 -10.50 12.34
CA THR A 124 10.35 -10.81 11.92
C THR A 124 10.53 -10.75 10.41
N ARG A 125 9.43 -10.71 9.65
CA ARG A 125 9.41 -10.59 8.19
C ARG A 125 8.41 -9.51 7.78
N ALA A 126 8.80 -8.65 6.85
CA ALA A 126 7.91 -7.66 6.23
C ALA A 126 7.57 -8.08 4.79
N LEU A 127 6.29 -7.99 4.43
CA LEU A 127 5.77 -8.39 3.12
C LEU A 127 4.93 -7.25 2.52
N GLY A 128 5.18 -6.87 1.28
CA GLY A 128 4.41 -5.83 0.62
C GLY A 128 4.90 -5.50 -0.79
N PRO A 129 4.22 -4.55 -1.47
CA PRO A 129 3.05 -3.84 -0.96
C PRO A 129 1.78 -4.73 -0.96
N ILE A 130 0.97 -4.62 0.09
CA ILE A 130 -0.40 -5.13 0.19
C ILE A 130 -1.21 -4.05 0.87
N SER A 131 -2.15 -3.39 0.17
CA SER A 131 -3.01 -2.40 0.80
C SER A 131 -4.11 -3.11 1.60
N GLN A 132 -3.97 -3.13 2.93
CA GLN A 132 -4.88 -3.79 3.88
C GLN A 132 -4.88 -5.32 3.74
N SER A 133 -5.78 -5.90 2.92
CA SER A 133 -5.90 -7.34 2.78
C SER A 133 -5.44 -7.79 1.40
N VAL A 134 -5.09 -9.08 1.27
CA VAL A 134 -4.74 -9.67 -0.03
C VAL A 134 -5.90 -9.62 -1.05
N TRP A 135 -7.13 -9.43 -0.56
CA TRP A 135 -8.33 -9.31 -1.38
C TRP A 135 -8.65 -7.87 -1.79
N GLU A 136 -7.90 -6.89 -1.31
CA GLU A 136 -8.04 -5.49 -1.74
C GLU A 136 -7.06 -5.26 -2.91
N GLU A 137 -5.92 -4.60 -2.64
CA GLU A 137 -4.90 -4.33 -3.66
C GLU A 137 -3.57 -4.99 -3.27
N PRO A 138 -3.35 -6.25 -3.68
CA PRO A 138 -2.07 -6.93 -3.47
C PRO A 138 -1.08 -6.58 -4.58
N GLY A 139 0.19 -6.41 -4.18
CA GLY A 139 1.30 -6.29 -5.10
C GLY A 139 1.51 -4.88 -5.64
N LEU A 140 2.56 -4.78 -6.46
CA LEU A 140 2.99 -3.55 -7.11
C LEU A 140 2.77 -3.70 -8.60
N LEU A 141 2.17 -2.68 -9.24
CA LEU A 141 2.14 -2.58 -10.70
C LEU A 141 3.58 -2.40 -11.21
N VAL A 142 4.07 -3.36 -12.00
CA VAL A 142 5.44 -3.35 -12.58
C VAL A 142 5.43 -3.34 -14.12
N GLN A 143 4.29 -3.63 -14.74
CA GLN A 143 4.06 -3.64 -16.19
C GLN A 143 2.61 -3.24 -16.48
N GLY A 144 2.34 -2.63 -17.65
CA GLY A 144 0.98 -2.23 -18.04
C GLY A 144 0.54 -0.83 -17.58
N PHE A 145 1.48 0.12 -17.44
CA PHE A 145 1.18 1.50 -17.01
C PHE A 145 0.43 2.34 -18.07
N ASP A 146 0.23 1.80 -19.27
CA ASP A 146 -0.32 2.47 -20.45
C ASP A 146 -1.85 2.37 -20.59
N HIS A 147 -2.50 1.61 -19.73
CA HIS A 147 -3.96 1.44 -19.71
C HIS A 147 -4.50 1.44 -18.28
N ALA A 148 -5.79 1.73 -18.15
CA ALA A 148 -6.44 1.79 -16.85
C ALA A 148 -6.49 0.41 -16.16
N PRO A 149 -6.30 0.35 -14.84
CA PRO A 149 -6.48 -0.88 -14.08
C PRO A 149 -7.95 -1.34 -14.15
N THR A 150 -8.16 -2.66 -14.07
CA THR A 150 -9.51 -3.20 -13.81
C THR A 150 -9.82 -3.14 -12.31
N ILE A 151 -11.08 -3.42 -11.95
CA ILE A 151 -11.53 -3.43 -10.56
C ILE A 151 -10.60 -4.31 -9.70
N MET A 152 -10.18 -3.79 -8.54
CA MET A 152 -9.26 -4.43 -7.57
C MET A 152 -7.80 -4.60 -8.03
N MET A 153 -7.42 -4.05 -9.19
CA MET A 153 -6.00 -3.91 -9.54
C MET A 153 -5.44 -2.62 -8.96
N GLY A 154 -4.34 -2.72 -8.19
CA GLY A 154 -3.61 -1.56 -7.72
C GLY A 154 -2.95 -0.80 -8.88
N HIS A 155 -2.85 0.52 -8.76
CA HIS A 155 -2.11 1.38 -9.68
C HIS A 155 -1.01 2.10 -8.92
N ALA A 156 0.23 1.95 -9.38
CA ALA A 156 1.41 2.52 -8.74
C ALA A 156 2.24 3.29 -9.78
N LYS A 157 3.03 4.26 -9.34
CA LYS A 157 4.00 4.91 -10.23
C LYS A 157 5.17 3.97 -10.58
N PRO A 158 5.71 4.01 -11.81
CA PRO A 158 6.79 3.12 -12.24
C PRO A 158 8.04 3.17 -11.35
N GLU A 159 8.37 4.34 -10.79
CA GLU A 159 9.56 4.52 -9.96
C GLU A 159 9.55 3.70 -8.66
N TYR A 160 8.38 3.33 -8.13
CA TYR A 160 8.29 2.62 -6.85
C TYR A 160 8.97 1.24 -6.89
N GLN A 161 8.98 0.56 -8.05
CA GLN A 161 9.68 -0.73 -8.17
C GLN A 161 11.15 -0.58 -7.80
N GLY A 162 11.84 0.38 -8.42
CA GLY A 162 13.25 0.62 -8.16
C GLY A 162 13.52 1.06 -6.71
N TRP A 163 12.61 1.82 -6.10
CA TRP A 163 12.75 2.26 -4.70
C TRP A 163 12.62 1.08 -3.72
N ILE A 164 11.67 0.19 -3.96
CA ILE A 164 11.43 -1.01 -3.15
C ILE A 164 12.61 -1.98 -3.25
N GLU A 165 13.09 -2.24 -4.47
CA GLU A 165 14.24 -3.13 -4.71
C GLU A 165 15.52 -2.58 -4.06
N ARG A 166 15.78 -1.27 -4.16
CA ARG A 166 16.94 -0.64 -3.51
C ARG A 166 16.85 -0.59 -1.99
N ALA A 167 15.63 -0.63 -1.44
CA ALA A 167 15.42 -0.82 0.00
C ALA A 167 15.68 -2.27 0.48
N GLY A 168 16.00 -3.20 -0.43
CA GLY A 168 16.39 -4.57 -0.10
C GLY A 168 15.25 -5.59 -0.17
N TYR A 169 14.07 -5.19 -0.63
CA TYR A 169 12.98 -6.13 -0.88
C TYR A 169 13.25 -6.98 -2.12
N GLN A 170 12.84 -8.24 -2.04
CA GLN A 170 12.96 -9.19 -3.14
C GLN A 170 11.57 -9.65 -3.59
N GLN A 171 11.43 -9.94 -4.88
CA GLN A 171 10.20 -10.47 -5.43
C GLN A 171 9.86 -11.83 -4.79
N VAL A 172 8.63 -11.98 -4.29
CA VAL A 172 8.15 -13.25 -3.70
C VAL A 172 7.05 -13.91 -4.50
N LYS A 173 6.28 -13.15 -5.30
CA LYS A 173 5.17 -13.64 -6.10
C LYS A 173 4.90 -12.68 -7.25
N GLN A 174 4.48 -13.22 -8.39
CA GLN A 174 3.98 -12.46 -9.53
C GLN A 174 2.47 -12.64 -9.64
N LEU A 175 1.77 -11.55 -9.94
CA LEU A 175 0.35 -11.51 -10.20
C LEU A 175 0.20 -11.13 -11.67
N PHE A 176 -0.43 -12.00 -12.46
CA PHE A 176 -0.67 -11.75 -13.88
C PHE A 176 -2.13 -11.43 -14.09
N THR A 177 -2.40 -10.42 -14.91
CA THR A 177 -3.73 -10.06 -15.37
C THR A 177 -3.80 -10.28 -16.88
N TYR A 178 -4.91 -10.84 -17.34
CA TYR A 178 -5.13 -11.16 -18.74
C TYR A 178 -6.46 -10.53 -19.17
N GLU A 179 -6.45 -9.94 -20.36
CA GLU A 179 -7.66 -9.45 -21.01
C GLU A 179 -8.05 -10.43 -22.11
N LEU A 180 -9.34 -10.78 -22.18
CA LEU A 180 -9.89 -11.64 -23.20
C LEU A 180 -11.10 -10.94 -23.83
N ASP A 181 -11.05 -10.75 -25.15
CA ASP A 181 -12.19 -10.27 -25.92
C ASP A 181 -13.21 -11.40 -26.09
N ILE A 182 -14.29 -11.36 -25.31
CA ILE A 182 -15.37 -12.35 -25.33
C ILE A 182 -16.29 -12.25 -26.56
N THR A 183 -16.07 -11.25 -27.43
CA THR A 183 -16.83 -11.12 -28.68
C THR A 183 -16.21 -11.94 -29.82
N GLN A 184 -14.98 -12.42 -29.64
CA GLN A 184 -14.30 -13.28 -30.60
C GLN A 184 -14.47 -14.75 -30.20
N GLU A 185 -14.80 -15.60 -31.19
CA GLU A 185 -14.84 -17.04 -30.96
C GLU A 185 -13.43 -17.58 -30.67
N PHE A 186 -13.34 -18.50 -29.71
CA PHE A 186 -12.09 -19.17 -29.39
C PHE A 186 -11.63 -20.02 -30.59
N PRO A 187 -10.36 -19.98 -30.99
CA PRO A 187 -9.82 -20.85 -32.04
C PRO A 187 -9.81 -22.34 -31.64
#